data_AF-A0A4Y2LTC7-F1
#
_entry.id   AF-A0A4Y2LTC7-F1
#
_cell.length_a   1.000
_cell.length_b   1.000
_cell.length_c   1.000
_cell.angle_alpha   90.00
_cell.angle_beta   90.00
_cell.angle_gamma   90.00
#
_symmetry.space_group_name_H-M   'P 1'
#
loop_
_entity.id
_entity.type
_entity.pdbx_description
1 polymer ?
#
loop_
_entity_poly.entity_id
_entity_poly.type
_entity_poly.pdbx_seq_one_letter_code
_entity_poly.pdbx_strand_id
1 'polypeptide(L)'
;MEKKTQMSPLQALSSFVEANFSRNQCEIVRRNQKNVYPCYGLLQRAKRDCYPDKESYKISETCAEINSQDLLNLTVARLLMYLDEVMETISEEERCDLILICKWGCDGSQQAQYKQKFENDSSSDAHVFQSSFVPIQLICGVNQKIIWQNPLISSPRYCRPMRIRFVKESTEIINDEINYIKNALKSVNPSKITLGKIYLL
;
A
#
# COMPACT_ATOMS: atom_id res chain seq x y z
N MET A 1 -6.92 30.88 -25.89
CA MET A 1 -6.94 29.45 -25.52
C MET A 1 -5.96 29.26 -24.38
N GLU A 2 -6.43 28.96 -23.17
CA GLU A 2 -5.54 28.62 -22.06
C GLU A 2 -4.72 27.37 -22.42
N LYS A 3 -3.39 27.44 -22.25
CA LYS A 3 -2.54 26.24 -22.31
C LYS A 3 -3.00 25.32 -21.19
N LYS A 4 -3.65 24.20 -21.52
CA LYS A 4 -3.92 23.15 -20.56
C LYS A 4 -2.58 22.63 -20.04
N THR A 5 -2.29 22.90 -18.78
CA THR A 5 -1.12 22.35 -18.08
C THR A 5 -1.26 20.83 -18.03
N GLN A 6 -0.16 20.12 -18.34
CA GLN A 6 -0.14 18.68 -18.26
C GLN A 6 -0.30 18.25 -16.79
N MET A 7 -1.17 17.26 -16.56
CA MET A 7 -1.41 16.70 -15.24
C MET A 7 -0.14 16.03 -14.70
N SER A 8 0.10 16.13 -13.39
CA SER A 8 1.27 15.48 -12.78
C SER A 8 1.16 13.95 -12.90
N PRO A 9 2.29 13.22 -12.93
CA PRO A 9 2.27 11.75 -13.00
C PRO A 9 1.45 11.11 -11.88
N LEU A 10 1.47 11.67 -10.66
CA LEU A 10 0.74 11.14 -9.51
C LEU A 10 -0.76 11.39 -9.61
N GLN A 11 -1.17 12.58 -10.05
CA GLN A 11 -2.58 12.89 -10.31
C GLN A 11 -3.16 12.00 -11.40
N ALA A 12 -2.43 11.84 -12.50
CA ALA A 12 -2.85 10.97 -13.60
C ALA A 12 -2.92 9.50 -13.17
N LEU A 13 -1.94 9.02 -12.39
CA LEU A 13 -1.95 7.68 -11.82
C LEU A 13 -3.17 7.46 -10.93
N SER A 14 -3.50 8.42 -10.07
CA SER A 14 -4.71 8.39 -9.23
C SER A 14 -5.95 8.20 -10.09
N SER A 15 -6.20 9.09 -11.07
CA SER A 15 -7.36 8.99 -11.95
C SER A 15 -7.46 7.63 -12.67
N PHE A 16 -6.35 7.05 -13.10
CA PHE A 16 -6.35 5.77 -13.80
C PHE A 16 -6.60 4.57 -12.88
N VAL A 17 -6.10 4.62 -11.64
CA VAL A 17 -6.39 3.58 -10.64
C VAL A 17 -7.87 3.64 -10.25
N GLU A 18 -8.39 4.84 -10.00
CA GLU A 18 -9.80 5.07 -9.67
C GLU A 18 -10.76 4.60 -10.77
N ALA A 19 -10.40 4.84 -12.03
CA ALA A 19 -11.19 4.43 -13.19
C ALA A 19 -10.92 2.98 -13.64
N ASN A 20 -10.05 2.24 -12.94
CA ASN A 20 -9.65 0.87 -13.27
C ASN A 20 -9.15 0.71 -14.73
N PHE A 21 -8.32 1.65 -15.19
CA PHE A 21 -7.80 1.62 -16.56
C PHE A 21 -6.63 0.65 -16.74
N SER A 22 -6.74 -0.17 -17.78
CA SER A 22 -5.62 -0.93 -18.33
C SER A 22 -4.59 0.00 -19.01
N ARG A 23 -3.38 -0.53 -19.23
CA ARG A 23 -2.32 0.17 -19.98
C ARG A 23 -2.80 0.66 -21.35
N ASN A 24 -3.54 -0.18 -22.09
CA ASN A 24 -4.03 0.19 -23.42
C ASN A 24 -5.02 1.35 -23.35
N GLN A 25 -5.94 1.33 -22.37
CA GLN A 25 -6.88 2.43 -22.14
C GLN A 25 -6.18 3.74 -21.80
N CYS A 26 -5.14 3.73 -20.95
CA CYS A 26 -4.32 4.91 -20.70
C CYS A 26 -3.70 5.49 -21.98
N GLU A 27 -3.15 4.64 -22.85
CA GLU A 27 -2.57 5.09 -24.11
C GLU A 27 -3.61 5.61 -25.11
N ILE A 28 -4.81 5.02 -25.15
CA ILE A 28 -5.93 5.53 -25.96
C ILE A 28 -6.35 6.92 -25.48
N VAL A 29 -6.53 7.11 -24.17
CA VAL A 29 -6.90 8.42 -23.59
C VAL A 29 -5.83 9.46 -23.90
N ARG A 30 -4.55 9.12 -23.71
CA ARG A 30 -3.42 10.00 -24.03
C ARG A 30 -3.36 10.36 -25.52
N ARG A 31 -3.61 9.42 -26.43
CA ARG A 31 -3.62 9.71 -27.88
C ARG A 31 -4.63 10.82 -28.22
N ASN A 32 -5.77 10.83 -27.54
CA ASN A 32 -6.82 11.84 -27.73
C ASN A 32 -6.57 13.14 -26.94
N GLN A 33 -5.84 13.08 -25.82
CA GLN A 33 -5.56 14.24 -24.96
C GLN A 33 -4.08 14.33 -24.55
N LYS A 34 -3.18 14.40 -25.54
CA LYS A 34 -1.72 14.34 -25.36
C LYS A 34 -1.14 15.41 -24.44
N ASN A 35 -1.76 16.60 -24.44
CA ASN A 35 -1.32 17.74 -23.63
C ASN A 35 -1.80 17.68 -22.18
N VAL A 36 -2.79 16.83 -21.89
CA VAL A 36 -3.37 16.70 -20.54
C VAL A 36 -2.73 15.53 -19.80
N TYR A 37 -2.60 14.36 -20.44
CA TYR A 37 -2.10 13.16 -19.76
C TYR A 37 -0.63 12.87 -20.06
N PRO A 38 0.17 12.52 -19.03
CA PRO A 38 1.56 12.12 -19.21
C PRO A 38 1.66 10.77 -19.95
N CYS A 39 2.84 10.49 -20.52
CA CYS A 39 3.09 9.19 -21.15
C CYS A 39 3.11 8.05 -20.13
N TYR A 40 2.80 6.83 -20.58
CA TYR A 40 2.73 5.68 -19.67
C TYR A 40 4.07 5.39 -18.97
N GLY A 41 5.20 5.74 -19.59
CA GLY A 41 6.51 5.64 -18.95
C GLY A 41 6.63 6.47 -17.66
N LEU A 42 6.01 7.66 -17.62
CA LEU A 42 5.99 8.49 -16.40
C LEU A 42 5.04 7.91 -15.35
N LEU A 43 3.90 7.36 -15.75
CA LEU A 43 2.99 6.66 -14.84
C LEU A 43 3.66 5.42 -14.23
N GLN A 44 4.44 4.69 -15.03
CA GLN A 44 5.18 3.51 -14.57
C GLN A 44 6.28 3.88 -13.57
N ARG A 45 6.89 5.07 -13.67
CA ARG A 45 7.79 5.59 -12.64
C ARG A 45 7.01 5.89 -11.36
N ALA A 46 5.93 6.67 -11.45
CA ALA A 46 5.08 6.98 -10.30
C ALA A 46 4.51 5.73 -9.59
N LYS A 47 4.20 4.65 -10.34
CA LYS A 47 3.82 3.35 -9.76
C LYS A 47 4.95 2.72 -8.96
N ARG A 48 6.17 2.72 -9.52
CA ARG A 48 7.36 2.17 -8.86
C ARG A 48 7.71 2.92 -7.58
N ASP A 49 7.50 4.24 -7.56
CA ASP A 49 7.71 5.06 -6.37
C ASP A 49 6.71 4.73 -5.23
N CYS A 50 5.68 3.93 -5.50
CA CYS A 50 4.74 3.41 -4.50
C CYS A 50 5.07 1.98 -4.06
N TYR A 51 6.07 1.33 -4.66
CA TYR A 51 6.42 -0.05 -4.35
C TYR A 51 7.46 -0.10 -3.23
N PRO A 52 7.41 -1.14 -2.38
CA PRO A 52 8.50 -1.43 -1.46
C PRO A 52 9.78 -1.82 -2.21
N ASP A 53 10.91 -1.77 -1.52
CA ASP A 53 12.17 -2.28 -2.04
C ASP A 53 12.08 -3.78 -2.34
N LYS A 54 12.86 -4.25 -3.32
CA LYS A 54 12.83 -5.65 -3.76
C LYS A 54 13.17 -6.64 -2.65
N GLU A 55 14.05 -6.24 -1.73
CA GLU A 55 14.47 -7.08 -0.60
C GLU A 55 13.40 -7.17 0.49
N SER A 56 12.41 -6.27 0.48
CA SER A 56 11.35 -6.23 1.49
C SER A 56 10.28 -7.29 1.27
N TYR A 57 10.21 -7.93 0.10
CA TYR A 57 9.16 -8.90 -0.19
C TYR A 57 9.69 -10.17 -0.87
N LYS A 58 8.97 -11.26 -0.67
CA LYS A 58 9.23 -12.56 -1.29
C LYS A 58 8.01 -13.02 -2.04
N ILE A 59 8.23 -13.55 -3.24
CA ILE A 59 7.17 -14.11 -4.09
C ILE A 59 7.62 -15.50 -4.50
N SER A 60 6.77 -16.49 -4.25
CA SER A 60 6.82 -17.84 -4.78
C SER A 60 5.54 -18.11 -5.57
N GLU A 61 5.41 -19.32 -6.12
CA GLU A 61 4.19 -19.72 -6.84
C GLU A 61 2.96 -19.74 -5.95
N THR A 62 3.12 -19.98 -4.64
CA THR A 62 2.02 -20.21 -3.69
C THR A 62 1.91 -19.14 -2.60
N CYS A 63 2.84 -18.18 -2.56
CA CYS A 63 2.88 -17.15 -1.52
C CYS A 63 3.47 -15.84 -2.06
N ALA A 64 2.90 -14.72 -1.63
CA ALA A 64 3.53 -13.42 -1.68
C ALA A 64 3.49 -12.81 -0.28
N GLU A 65 4.64 -12.45 0.27
CA GLU A 65 4.74 -11.83 1.59
C GLU A 65 5.68 -10.63 1.57
N ILE A 66 5.37 -9.64 2.41
CA ILE A 66 6.23 -8.48 2.65
C ILE A 66 6.62 -8.43 4.12
N ASN A 67 7.86 -8.00 4.38
CA ASN A 67 8.35 -7.69 5.71
C ASN A 67 7.44 -6.65 6.39
N SER A 68 6.93 -6.97 7.57
CA SER A 68 6.01 -6.10 8.31
C SER A 68 6.60 -4.73 8.64
N GLN A 69 7.88 -4.65 9.00
CA GLN A 69 8.55 -3.38 9.29
C GLN A 69 8.61 -2.50 8.04
N ASP A 70 8.99 -3.08 6.90
CA ASP A 70 9.13 -2.33 5.65
C ASP A 70 7.78 -1.85 5.13
N LEU A 71 6.72 -2.67 5.26
CA LEU A 71 5.36 -2.25 4.90
C LEU A 71 4.86 -1.11 5.80
N LEU A 72 5.16 -1.14 7.11
CA LEU A 72 4.83 -0.07 8.04
C LEU A 72 5.61 1.20 7.71
N ASN A 73 6.92 1.10 7.50
CA ASN A 73 7.77 2.23 7.11
C ASN A 73 7.27 2.90 5.83
N LEU A 74 6.97 2.10 4.79
CA LEU A 74 6.43 2.60 3.53
C LEU A 74 5.07 3.29 3.74
N THR A 75 4.20 2.69 4.57
CA THR A 75 2.87 3.25 4.86
C THR A 75 2.97 4.58 5.59
N VAL A 76 3.83 4.67 6.61
CA VAL A 76 4.10 5.90 7.37
C VAL A 76 4.71 6.97 6.47
N ALA A 77 5.75 6.64 5.70
CA ALA A 77 6.39 7.59 4.79
C ALA A 77 5.37 8.20 3.80
N ARG A 78 4.55 7.35 3.16
CA ARG A 78 3.51 7.78 2.23
C ARG A 78 2.42 8.61 2.91
N LEU A 79 2.06 8.28 4.15
CA LEU A 79 1.07 9.04 4.90
C LEU A 79 1.61 10.42 5.29
N LEU A 80 2.86 10.50 5.78
CA LEU A 80 3.46 11.79 6.15
C LEU A 80 3.70 12.68 4.92
N MET A 81 4.05 12.12 3.76
CA MET A 81 4.10 12.87 2.50
C MET A 81 2.73 13.46 2.11
N TYR A 82 1.64 12.72 2.37
CA TYR A 82 0.29 13.23 2.14
C TYR A 82 -0.08 14.33 3.15
N LEU A 83 0.47 14.26 4.36
CA LEU A 83 0.21 15.20 5.45
C LEU A 83 1.23 16.34 5.52
N ASP A 84 2.05 16.58 4.49
CA ASP A 84 3.18 17.51 4.55
C ASP A 84 2.78 18.89 5.09
N GLU A 85 1.70 19.49 4.55
CA GLU A 85 1.17 20.77 5.03
C GLU A 85 0.68 20.69 6.49
N VAL A 86 0.05 19.58 6.90
CA VAL A 86 -0.39 19.39 8.29
C VAL A 86 0.81 19.27 9.22
N MET A 87 1.87 18.59 8.77
CA MET A 87 3.11 18.44 9.52
C MET A 87 3.74 19.81 9.79
N GLU A 88 3.66 20.77 8.87
CA GLU A 88 4.14 22.15 9.08
C GLU A 88 3.40 22.87 10.22
N THR A 89 2.15 22.50 10.53
CA THR A 89 1.32 23.16 11.55
C THR A 89 1.53 22.67 12.98
N ILE A 90 2.20 21.53 13.18
CA ILE A 90 2.43 20.93 14.50
C ILE A 90 3.84 21.22 15.02
N SER A 91 4.02 21.23 16.34
CA SER A 91 5.30 21.58 16.97
C SER A 91 6.37 20.50 16.75
N GLU A 92 7.65 20.85 16.90
CA GLU A 92 8.74 19.88 16.79
C GLU A 92 8.63 18.75 17.83
N GLU A 93 8.14 19.07 19.03
CA GLU A 93 7.87 18.10 20.09
C GLU A 93 6.77 17.11 19.66
N GLU A 94 5.68 17.61 19.06
CA GLU A 94 4.61 16.77 18.51
C GLU A 94 5.12 15.87 17.37
N ARG A 95 6.03 16.37 16.51
CA ARG A 95 6.60 15.58 15.39
C ARG A 95 7.53 14.46 15.86
N CYS A 96 8.19 14.62 17.01
CA CYS A 96 9.13 13.63 17.53
C CYS A 96 8.45 12.39 18.13
N ASP A 97 7.16 12.48 18.47
CA ASP A 97 6.41 11.40 19.11
C ASP A 97 5.04 11.22 18.44
N LEU A 98 5.03 10.56 17.28
CA LEU A 98 3.82 10.20 16.56
C LEU A 98 3.50 8.72 16.71
N ILE A 99 2.23 8.41 16.98
CA ILE A 99 1.72 7.06 17.14
C ILE A 99 0.73 6.77 16.01
N LEU A 100 1.06 5.77 15.19
CA LEU A 100 0.16 5.24 14.18
C LEU A 100 -0.64 4.06 14.76
N ILE A 101 -1.95 4.23 14.89
CA ILE A 101 -2.89 3.18 15.29
C ILE A 101 -3.35 2.44 14.03
N CYS A 102 -3.17 1.11 14.03
CA CYS A 102 -3.56 0.23 12.94
C CYS A 102 -4.48 -0.90 13.45
N LYS A 103 -5.31 -1.44 12.57
CA LYS A 103 -5.93 -2.77 12.74
C LYS A 103 -5.35 -3.74 11.73
N TRP A 104 -5.35 -5.03 12.04
CA TRP A 104 -4.97 -6.08 11.11
C TRP A 104 -5.94 -7.26 11.21
N GLY A 105 -5.96 -8.10 10.19
CA GLY A 105 -6.78 -9.30 10.14
C GLY A 105 -6.38 -10.20 8.98
N CYS A 106 -7.03 -11.35 8.89
CA CYS A 106 -6.89 -12.30 7.80
C CYS A 106 -8.25 -12.86 7.39
N ASP A 107 -8.39 -13.22 6.12
CA ASP A 107 -9.63 -13.76 5.54
C ASP A 107 -9.33 -14.69 4.36
N GLY A 108 -10.23 -15.63 4.10
CA GLY A 108 -10.16 -16.62 3.03
C GLY A 108 -11.20 -16.40 1.93
N SER A 109 -10.84 -16.74 0.69
CA SER A 109 -11.74 -16.70 -0.46
C SER A 109 -11.47 -17.85 -1.42
N GLN A 110 -12.45 -18.12 -2.28
CA GLN A 110 -12.35 -19.10 -3.37
C GLN A 110 -12.24 -18.35 -4.70
N GLN A 111 -11.48 -18.91 -5.65
CA GLN A 111 -11.31 -18.31 -6.97
C GLN A 111 -11.25 -19.38 -8.08
N ALA A 112 -11.39 -18.91 -9.33
CA ALA A 112 -11.19 -19.77 -10.49
C ALA A 112 -9.71 -20.16 -10.61
N GLN A 113 -9.47 -21.45 -10.85
CA GLN A 113 -8.12 -21.98 -11.00
C GLN A 113 -7.54 -21.66 -12.37
N TYR A 114 -6.28 -21.26 -12.41
CA TYR A 114 -5.55 -21.20 -13.66
C TYR A 114 -5.14 -22.61 -14.11
N LYS A 115 -4.98 -22.80 -15.42
CA LYS A 115 -4.47 -24.06 -16.01
C LYS A 115 -2.93 -24.11 -16.05
N GLN A 116 -2.28 -23.20 -15.33
CA GLN A 116 -0.82 -23.18 -15.22
C GLN A 116 -0.40 -24.23 -14.20
N LYS A 117 0.61 -25.02 -14.54
CA LYS A 117 1.16 -26.02 -13.61
C LYS A 117 2.02 -25.33 -12.56
N PHE A 118 1.90 -25.82 -11.33
CA PHE A 118 2.83 -25.53 -10.24
C PHE A 118 4.04 -26.47 -10.32
N GLU A 119 5.13 -26.08 -9.67
CA GLU A 119 6.30 -26.93 -9.46
C GLU A 119 5.95 -28.18 -8.63
N ASN A 120 5.01 -28.04 -7.69
CA ASN A 120 4.47 -29.14 -6.90
C ASN A 120 3.02 -29.46 -7.30
N ASP A 121 2.79 -30.69 -7.79
CA ASP A 121 1.49 -31.20 -8.26
C ASP A 121 0.35 -31.15 -7.22
N SER A 122 0.68 -31.05 -5.92
CA SER A 122 -0.30 -30.89 -4.85
C SER A 122 -0.75 -29.44 -4.59
N SER A 123 -0.07 -28.47 -5.22
CA SER A 123 -0.40 -27.05 -5.07
C SER A 123 -1.60 -26.66 -5.93
N SER A 124 -2.36 -25.67 -5.46
CA SER A 124 -3.56 -25.17 -6.13
C SER A 124 -3.81 -23.72 -5.77
N ASP A 125 -4.20 -22.91 -6.75
CA ASP A 125 -4.69 -21.54 -6.61
C ASP A 125 -6.21 -21.46 -6.41
N ALA A 126 -6.93 -22.56 -6.18
CA ALA A 126 -8.38 -22.54 -5.99
C ALA A 126 -8.84 -21.68 -4.81
N HIS A 127 -7.95 -21.47 -3.84
CA HIS A 127 -8.22 -20.74 -2.61
C HIS A 127 -7.14 -19.68 -2.38
N VAL A 128 -7.56 -18.51 -1.92
CA VAL A 128 -6.67 -17.44 -1.46
C VAL A 128 -6.92 -17.21 0.01
N PHE A 129 -5.86 -17.14 0.79
CA PHE A 129 -5.90 -16.69 2.17
C PHE A 129 -4.98 -15.48 2.31
N GLN A 130 -5.54 -14.36 2.76
CA GLN A 130 -4.83 -13.07 2.80
C GLN A 130 -4.84 -12.51 4.21
N SER A 131 -3.69 -12.04 4.68
CA SER A 131 -3.58 -11.14 5.82
C SER A 131 -3.27 -9.72 5.39
N SER A 132 -3.80 -8.75 6.13
CA SER A 132 -3.69 -7.33 5.80
C SER A 132 -3.77 -6.45 7.03
N PHE A 133 -3.29 -5.22 6.92
CA PHE A 133 -3.52 -4.19 7.94
C PHE A 133 -4.06 -2.90 7.32
N VAL A 134 -4.71 -2.09 8.16
CA VAL A 134 -5.30 -0.81 7.81
C VAL A 134 -4.83 0.25 8.82
N PRO A 135 -4.19 1.34 8.38
CA PRO A 135 -3.94 2.50 9.24
C PRO A 135 -5.27 3.17 9.59
N ILE A 136 -5.51 3.44 10.87
CA ILE A 136 -6.77 4.01 11.38
C ILE A 136 -6.57 5.47 11.77
N GLN A 137 -5.56 5.77 12.58
CA GLN A 137 -5.33 7.10 13.14
C GLN A 137 -3.84 7.36 13.31
N LEU A 138 -3.44 8.61 13.10
CA LEU A 138 -2.13 9.13 13.48
C LEU A 138 -2.36 10.18 14.57
N ILE A 139 -1.73 10.01 15.72
CA ILE A 139 -1.87 10.90 16.87
C ILE A 139 -0.51 11.34 17.39
N CYS A 140 -0.45 12.50 18.06
CA CYS A 140 0.69 12.90 18.86
C CYS A 140 0.69 12.12 20.19
N GLY A 141 1.78 11.46 20.53
CA GLY A 141 1.90 10.75 21.81
C GLY A 141 1.85 11.68 23.02
N VAL A 142 2.44 12.87 22.89
CA VAL A 142 2.56 13.87 23.97
C VAL A 142 1.21 14.38 24.47
N ASN A 143 0.26 14.67 23.58
CA ASN A 143 -1.03 15.30 23.92
C ASN A 143 -2.26 14.59 23.34
N GLN A 144 -2.08 13.42 22.70
CA GLN A 144 -3.13 12.61 22.08
C GLN A 144 -3.95 13.35 21.00
N LYS A 145 -3.43 14.47 20.47
CA LYS A 145 -4.04 15.21 19.36
C LYS A 145 -4.07 14.34 18.11
N ILE A 146 -5.24 14.24 17.46
CA ILE A 146 -5.40 13.52 16.20
C ILE A 146 -4.83 14.39 15.07
N ILE A 147 -3.82 13.87 14.38
CA ILE A 147 -3.20 14.48 13.21
C ILE A 147 -3.88 14.00 11.93
N TRP A 148 -4.24 12.73 11.90
CA TRP A 148 -4.98 12.15 10.78
C TRP A 148 -5.90 11.04 11.26
N GLN A 149 -7.05 10.95 10.61
CA GLN A 149 -8.00 9.86 10.78
C GLN A 149 -8.38 9.32 9.42
N ASN A 150 -8.35 7.99 9.29
CA ASN A 150 -8.76 7.31 8.07
C ASN A 150 -10.25 7.62 7.79
N PRO A 151 -10.58 8.28 6.66
CA PRO A 151 -11.95 8.65 6.36
C PRO A 151 -12.83 7.44 6.01
N LEU A 152 -12.24 6.30 5.64
CA LEU A 152 -12.94 5.10 5.19
C LEU A 152 -12.29 3.82 5.75
N ILE A 153 -12.41 3.61 7.05
CA ILE A 153 -11.76 2.50 7.81
C ILE A 153 -12.14 1.10 7.28
N SER A 154 -13.30 0.95 6.65
CA SER A 154 -13.78 -0.33 6.09
C SER A 154 -13.55 -0.44 4.57
N SER A 155 -12.91 0.56 3.95
CA SER A 155 -12.63 0.52 2.51
C SER A 155 -11.40 -0.32 2.20
N PRO A 156 -11.43 -1.15 1.13
CA PRO A 156 -10.24 -1.86 0.66
C PRO A 156 -9.11 -0.90 0.22
N ARG A 157 -9.39 0.38 -0.04
CA ARG A 157 -8.40 1.39 -0.46
C ARG A 157 -7.26 1.60 0.52
N TYR A 158 -7.52 1.38 1.81
CA TYR A 158 -6.53 1.50 2.88
C TYR A 158 -6.06 0.13 3.41
N CYS A 159 -6.56 -0.98 2.85
CA CYS A 159 -6.22 -2.33 3.25
C CYS A 159 -4.90 -2.75 2.59
N ARG A 160 -3.81 -2.69 3.36
CA ARG A 160 -2.46 -3.01 2.91
C ARG A 160 -2.21 -4.52 3.05
N PRO A 161 -1.96 -5.25 1.95
CA PRO A 161 -1.68 -6.68 2.01
C PRO A 161 -0.34 -6.95 2.69
N MET A 162 -0.32 -7.88 3.63
CA MET A 162 0.89 -8.34 4.33
C MET A 162 1.38 -9.66 3.75
N ARG A 163 0.46 -10.61 3.60
CA ARG A 163 0.74 -11.92 3.05
C ARG A 163 -0.47 -12.47 2.30
N ILE A 164 -0.23 -13.06 1.14
CA ILE A 164 -1.23 -13.71 0.30
C ILE A 164 -0.73 -15.13 0.06
N ARG A 165 -1.57 -16.14 0.35
CA ARG A 165 -1.23 -17.56 0.21
C ARG A 165 -2.29 -18.26 -0.61
N PHE A 166 -1.87 -19.20 -1.45
CA PHE A 166 -2.77 -20.15 -2.08
C PHE A 166 -3.01 -21.36 -1.18
N VAL A 167 -3.94 -21.20 -0.25
CA VAL A 167 -4.31 -22.23 0.72
C VAL A 167 -5.78 -22.07 1.10
N LYS A 168 -6.44 -23.19 1.36
CA LYS A 168 -7.82 -23.17 1.86
C LYS A 168 -7.84 -22.73 3.33
N GLU A 169 -8.73 -21.81 3.65
CA GLU A 169 -8.96 -21.40 5.03
C GLU A 169 -9.37 -22.60 5.91
N SER A 170 -8.71 -22.71 7.04
CA SER A 170 -8.98 -23.70 8.09
C SER A 170 -8.58 -23.12 9.44
N THR A 171 -9.07 -23.70 10.54
CA THR A 171 -8.68 -23.28 11.90
C THR A 171 -7.17 -23.31 12.11
N GLU A 172 -6.49 -24.30 11.54
CA GLU A 172 -5.03 -24.43 11.61
C GLU A 172 -4.33 -23.27 10.89
N ILE A 173 -4.76 -22.98 9.65
CA ILE A 173 -4.21 -21.89 8.85
C ILE A 173 -4.45 -20.52 9.48
N ILE A 174 -5.65 -20.31 10.06
CA ILE A 174 -5.97 -19.07 10.77
C ILE A 174 -5.03 -18.89 11.98
N ASN A 175 -4.86 -19.94 12.78
CA ASN A 175 -3.97 -19.88 13.95
C ASN A 175 -2.51 -19.68 13.56
N ASP A 176 -2.04 -20.36 12.52
CA ASP A 176 -0.70 -20.18 11.94
C ASP A 176 -0.49 -18.72 11.50
N GLU A 177 -1.42 -18.15 10.74
CA GLU A 177 -1.33 -16.76 10.27
C GLU A 177 -1.36 -15.75 11.41
N ILE A 178 -2.24 -15.94 12.39
CA ILE A 178 -2.31 -15.08 13.60
C ILE A 178 -0.98 -15.13 14.34
N ASN A 179 -0.38 -16.30 14.51
CA ASN A 179 0.90 -16.46 15.19
C ASN A 179 2.05 -15.83 14.38
N TYR A 180 2.06 -16.03 13.07
CA TYR A 180 3.02 -15.39 12.16
C TYR A 180 2.99 -13.87 12.30
N ILE A 181 1.79 -13.25 12.21
CA ILE A 181 1.66 -11.79 12.30
C ILE A 181 2.02 -11.31 13.70
N LYS A 182 1.54 -11.95 14.76
CA LYS A 182 1.90 -11.57 16.15
C LYS A 182 3.41 -11.61 16.37
N ASN A 183 4.10 -12.61 15.84
CA ASN A 183 5.55 -12.70 15.95
C ASN A 183 6.25 -11.63 15.13
N ALA A 184 5.78 -11.36 13.91
CA ALA A 184 6.32 -10.28 13.08
C ALA A 184 6.12 -8.89 13.72
N LEU A 185 5.01 -8.68 14.44
CA LEU A 185 4.72 -7.41 15.13
C LEU A 185 5.51 -7.22 16.43
N LYS A 186 5.92 -8.29 17.11
CA LYS A 186 6.78 -8.20 18.31
C LYS A 186 8.16 -7.64 18.02
N SER A 187 8.66 -7.84 16.79
CA SER A 187 9.98 -7.38 16.34
C SER A 187 9.93 -6.04 15.60
N VAL A 188 8.77 -5.38 15.52
CA VAL A 188 8.64 -4.06 14.90
C VAL A 188 9.26 -2.99 15.81
N ASN A 189 10.05 -2.13 15.19
CA ASN A 189 10.65 -0.95 15.79
C ASN A 189 9.91 0.32 15.31
N PRO A 190 9.99 1.42 16.07
CA PRO A 190 9.49 2.71 15.62
C PRO A 190 10.08 3.12 14.27
N SER A 191 9.22 3.53 13.33
CA SER A 191 9.63 4.01 12.01
C SER A 191 10.36 5.35 12.14
N LYS A 192 11.55 5.46 11.54
CA LYS A 192 12.33 6.70 11.48
C LYS A 192 12.26 7.27 10.06
N ILE A 193 11.48 8.33 9.87
CA ILE A 193 11.27 8.96 8.57
C ILE A 193 11.86 10.37 8.58
N THR A 194 12.70 10.68 7.59
CA THR A 194 13.16 12.06 7.36
C THR A 194 12.26 12.70 6.32
N LEU A 195 11.57 13.77 6.69
CA LEU A 195 10.80 14.57 5.75
C LEU A 195 11.76 15.51 5.01
N GLY A 196 12.01 15.22 3.74
CA GLY A 196 12.74 16.13 2.85
C GLY A 196 11.76 16.99 2.07
N LYS A 197 12.02 18.29 1.94
CA LYS A 197 11.36 19.14 0.92
C LYS A 197 11.76 18.63 -0.45
N ILE A 198 10.94 17.77 -1.05
CA ILE A 198 11.12 17.38 -2.45
C ILE A 198 10.52 18.50 -3.29
N TYR A 199 11.35 19.48 -3.66
CA TYR A 199 11.01 20.37 -4.78
C TYR A 199 10.95 19.51 -6.04
N LEU A 200 9.74 19.12 -6.44
CA LEU A 200 9.50 18.58 -7.78
C LEU A 200 9.61 19.78 -8.75
N LEU A 201 10.76 19.90 -9.42
CA LEU A 201 10.93 20.73 -10.61
C LEU A 201 10.19 20.12 -11.80
#